data_AF-A0A2W5XWQ8-F1
#
_entry.id   AF-A0A2W5XWQ8-F1
#
_cell.length_a   1.000
_cell.length_b   1.000
_cell.length_c   1.000
_cell.angle_alpha   90.00
_cell.angle_beta   90.00
_cell.angle_gamma   90.00
#
_symmetry.space_group_name_H-M   'P 1'
#
loop_
_entity.id
_entity.type
_entity.pdbx_description
1 polymer ?
#
loop_
_entity_poly.entity_id
_entity_poly.type
_entity_poly.pdbx_seq_one_letter_code
_entity_poly.pdbx_strand_id
1 'polypeptide(L)'
;DAERFRTVPGIGKRTADRIIVELREKVVGARALEALGPPSEADTDEGRDPRRLARDGLLSLGFELAEVDRLLGAAEGASAEEIIAHALKAARR
;
A
#
# COMPACT_ATOMS: atom_id res chain seq x y z
N ASP A 1 15.80 -21.99 -0.48
CA ASP A 1 15.91 -20.78 -1.33
C ASP A 1 17.30 -20.19 -1.41
N ALA A 2 18.01 -20.00 -0.28
CA ALA A 2 19.38 -19.45 -0.29
C ALA A 2 20.35 -20.20 -1.22
N GLU A 3 20.29 -21.53 -1.26
CA GLU A 3 21.13 -22.33 -2.17
C GLU A 3 20.89 -22.01 -3.65
N ARG A 4 19.63 -21.68 -4.05
CA ARG A 4 19.32 -21.32 -5.45
C ARG A 4 19.84 -19.94 -5.84
N PHE A 5 19.95 -19.01 -4.89
CA PHE A 5 20.56 -17.70 -5.18
C PHE A 5 22.09 -17.79 -5.25
N ARG A 6 22.71 -18.71 -4.51
CA ARG A 6 24.18 -18.91 -4.53
C ARG A 6 24.69 -19.60 -5.80
N THR A 7 23.83 -20.27 -6.57
CA THR A 7 24.22 -20.81 -7.88
C THR A 7 24.44 -19.72 -8.93
N VAL A 8 24.07 -18.47 -8.65
CA VAL A 8 24.32 -17.32 -9.53
C VAL A 8 25.76 -16.84 -9.35
N PRO A 9 26.57 -16.76 -10.44
CA PRO A 9 27.94 -16.26 -10.36
C PRO A 9 28.00 -14.86 -9.73
N GLY A 10 28.83 -14.69 -8.70
CA GLY A 10 28.98 -13.44 -7.97
C GLY A 10 28.06 -13.25 -6.76
N ILE A 11 27.15 -14.20 -6.47
CA ILE A 11 26.31 -14.16 -5.25
C ILE A 11 26.83 -15.14 -4.19
N GLY A 12 27.47 -14.60 -3.16
CA GLY A 12 27.89 -15.36 -1.98
C GLY A 12 26.77 -15.54 -0.94
N LYS A 13 27.03 -16.35 0.10
CA LYS A 13 26.08 -16.65 1.19
C LYS A 13 25.41 -15.41 1.78
N ARG A 14 26.21 -14.43 2.20
CA ARG A 14 25.70 -13.19 2.83
C ARG A 14 24.78 -12.39 1.90
N THR A 15 25.13 -12.33 0.62
CA THR A 15 24.33 -11.62 -0.38
C THR A 15 23.02 -12.35 -0.66
N ALA A 16 23.06 -13.68 -0.79
CA ALA A 16 21.87 -14.51 -0.97
C ALA A 16 20.91 -14.37 0.22
N ASP A 17 21.43 -14.45 1.45
CA ASP A 17 20.62 -14.34 2.66
C ASP A 17 19.98 -12.95 2.78
N ARG A 18 20.72 -11.87 2.47
CA ARG A 18 20.19 -10.49 2.46
C ARG A 18 19.06 -10.32 1.43
N ILE A 19 19.29 -10.76 0.19
CA ILE A 19 18.31 -10.66 -0.89
C ILE A 19 17.00 -11.36 -0.51
N ILE A 20 17.08 -12.53 0.10
CA ILE A 20 15.89 -13.29 0.50
C ILE A 20 15.06 -12.53 1.54
N VAL A 21 15.70 -11.96 2.56
CA VAL A 21 15.00 -11.20 3.61
C VAL A 21 14.32 -9.97 3.02
N GLU A 22 15.06 -9.14 2.28
CA GLU A 22 14.53 -7.92 1.67
C GLU A 22 13.38 -8.22 0.69
N LEU A 23 13.51 -9.26 -0.14
CA LEU A 23 12.47 -9.65 -1.08
C LEU A 23 11.26 -10.25 -0.37
N ARG A 24 11.43 -10.99 0.73
CA ARG A 24 10.29 -11.49 1.52
C ARG A 24 9.46 -10.35 2.06
N GLU A 25 10.09 -9.33 2.64
CA GLU A 25 9.39 -8.15 3.15
C GLU A 25 8.64 -7.42 2.05
N LYS A 26 9.29 -7.20 0.90
CA LYS A 26 8.66 -6.56 -0.27
C LYS A 26 7.52 -7.39 -0.85
N VAL A 27 7.66 -8.71 -0.95
CA VAL A 27 6.61 -9.60 -1.48
C VAL A 27 5.44 -9.72 -0.50
N VAL A 28 5.69 -9.70 0.81
CA VAL A 28 4.61 -9.67 1.80
C VAL A 28 3.86 -8.34 1.71
N GLY A 29 4.57 -7.21 1.57
CA GLY A 29 3.95 -5.91 1.32
C GLY A 29 3.16 -5.87 -0.01
N ALA A 30 3.74 -6.39 -1.08
CA ALA A 30 3.09 -6.46 -2.40
C ALA A 30 1.89 -7.41 -2.40
N ARG A 31 1.96 -8.54 -1.69
CA ARG A 31 0.81 -9.45 -1.54
C ARG A 31 -0.28 -8.88 -0.65
N ALA A 32 0.07 -8.09 0.36
CA ALA A 32 -0.92 -7.31 1.10
C ALA A 32 -1.64 -6.31 0.18
N LEU A 33 -0.93 -5.76 -0.81
CA LEU A 33 -1.50 -4.89 -1.84
C LEU A 33 -2.31 -5.68 -2.90
N GLU A 34 -1.84 -6.83 -3.38
CA GLU A 34 -2.57 -7.70 -4.33
C GLU A 34 -3.80 -8.36 -3.70
N ALA A 35 -3.79 -8.65 -2.40
CA ALA A 35 -4.96 -9.13 -1.66
C ALA A 35 -6.08 -8.07 -1.58
N LEU A 36 -5.77 -6.80 -1.85
CA LEU A 36 -6.75 -5.74 -2.04
C LEU A 36 -7.34 -5.74 -3.47
N GLY A 37 -6.84 -6.61 -4.36
CA GLY A 37 -7.22 -6.71 -5.77
C GLY A 37 -6.73 -5.52 -6.60
N PRO A 38 -6.56 -5.64 -7.93
CA PRO A 38 -6.51 -4.46 -8.77
C PRO A 38 -7.82 -3.68 -8.59
N PRO A 39 -7.79 -2.33 -8.50
CA PRO A 39 -9.02 -1.56 -8.47
C PRO A 39 -9.77 -1.83 -9.77
N SER A 40 -10.84 -2.62 -9.69
CA SER A 40 -11.80 -2.78 -10.77
C SER A 40 -12.55 -1.46 -10.87
N GLU A 41 -12.50 -0.81 -12.04
CA GLU A 41 -13.22 0.43 -12.34
C GLU A 41 -14.77 0.29 -12.19
N ALA A 42 -15.26 -0.93 -11.93
CA ALA A 42 -16.68 -1.26 -11.77
C ALA A 42 -17.18 -1.32 -10.31
N ASP A 43 -16.32 -1.18 -9.30
CA ASP A 43 -16.70 -1.32 -7.89
C ASP A 43 -16.99 0.02 -7.17
N THR A 44 -17.37 1.05 -7.93
CA THR A 44 -17.35 2.43 -7.44
C THR A 44 -18.58 2.86 -6.64
N ASP A 45 -19.62 2.03 -6.40
CA ASP A 45 -20.86 2.65 -5.85
C ASP A 45 -21.63 1.93 -4.72
N GLU A 46 -21.58 0.61 -4.50
CA GLU A 46 -22.63 0.02 -3.62
C GLU A 46 -22.18 -0.93 -2.48
N GLY A 47 -20.88 -1.09 -2.19
CA GLY A 47 -20.49 -2.07 -1.16
C GLY A 47 -19.15 -1.92 -0.44
N ARG A 48 -18.32 -0.93 -0.79
CA ARG A 48 -17.07 -0.68 -0.06
C ARG A 48 -17.24 0.47 0.93
N ASP A 49 -16.72 0.28 2.13
CA ASP A 49 -16.60 1.32 3.16
C ASP A 49 -15.91 2.57 2.54
N PRO A 50 -16.60 3.73 2.50
CA PRO A 50 -16.04 4.98 1.97
C PRO A 50 -14.68 5.35 2.55
N ARG A 51 -14.42 5.02 3.82
CA ARG A 51 -13.12 5.26 4.46
C ARG A 51 -12.02 4.38 3.89
N ARG A 52 -12.33 3.14 3.52
CA ARG A 52 -11.37 2.22 2.90
C ARG A 52 -11.01 2.67 1.49
N LEU A 53 -12.00 3.09 0.70
CA LEU A 53 -11.78 3.66 -0.63
C LEU A 53 -10.90 4.93 -0.55
N ALA A 54 -11.18 5.80 0.42
CA ALA A 54 -10.36 6.99 0.65
C ALA A 54 -8.91 6.64 1.01
N ARG A 55 -8.71 5.62 1.86
CA ARG A 55 -7.38 5.12 2.24
C ARG A 55 -6.58 4.64 1.04
N ASP A 56 -7.17 3.77 0.22
CA ASP A 56 -6.50 3.19 -0.94
C ASP A 56 -6.19 4.27 -2.00
N GLY A 57 -7.10 5.25 -2.16
CA GLY A 57 -6.89 6.43 -2.99
C GLY A 57 -5.69 7.28 -2.54
N LEU A 58 -5.60 7.60 -1.25
CA LEU A 58 -4.48 8.39 -0.71
C LEU A 58 -3.14 7.65 -0.83
N LEU A 59 -3.10 6.34 -0.57
CA LEU A 59 -1.89 5.52 -0.80
C LEU A 59 -1.46 5.56 -2.27
N SER A 60 -2.43 5.48 -3.19
CA SER A 60 -2.16 5.54 -4.64
C SER A 60 -1.64 6.89 -5.12
N LEU A 61 -1.97 7.98 -4.40
CA LEU A 61 -1.40 9.30 -4.62
C LEU A 61 0.04 9.45 -4.10
N GLY A 62 0.58 8.41 -3.46
CA GLY A 62 1.96 8.36 -2.96
C GLY A 62 2.12 8.80 -1.51
N PHE A 63 1.04 8.91 -0.74
CA PHE A 63 1.13 9.18 0.69
C PHE A 63 1.60 7.92 1.45
N GLU A 64 2.43 8.13 2.48
CA GLU A 64 2.90 7.04 3.34
C GLU A 64 1.79 6.52 4.24
N LEU A 65 1.81 5.23 4.56
CA LEU A 65 0.74 4.58 5.33
C LEU A 65 0.43 5.28 6.66
N ALA A 66 1.47 5.61 7.43
CA ALA A 66 1.31 6.28 8.71
C ALA A 66 0.78 7.72 8.58
N GLU A 67 0.96 8.34 7.42
CA GLU A 67 0.41 9.66 7.12
C GLU A 67 -1.07 9.54 6.73
N VAL A 68 -1.41 8.57 5.90
CA VAL A 68 -2.79 8.28 5.49
C VAL A 68 -3.67 7.98 6.71
N ASP A 69 -3.24 7.09 7.61
CA ASP A 69 -4.01 6.74 8.80
C ASP A 69 -4.25 7.98 9.70
N ARG A 70 -3.28 8.89 9.76
CA ARG A 70 -3.38 10.14 10.53
C ARG A 70 -4.37 11.12 9.90
N LEU A 71 -4.30 11.30 8.58
CA LEU A 71 -5.18 12.19 7.83
C LEU A 71 -6.64 11.70 7.86
N LEU A 72 -6.86 10.38 7.73
CA LEU A 72 -8.19 9.78 7.81
C LEU A 72 -8.80 9.84 9.21
N GLY A 73 -7.98 9.85 10.26
CA GLY A 73 -8.44 10.05 11.63
C GLY A 73 -9.16 11.38 11.84
N ALA A 74 -8.76 12.42 11.11
CA ALA A 74 -9.35 13.75 11.15
C ALA A 74 -10.24 14.08 9.94
N ALA A 75 -10.43 13.13 9.01
CA ALA A 75 -11.22 13.34 7.81
C ALA A 75 -12.71 13.06 8.06
N GLU A 76 -13.54 13.98 7.58
CA GLU A 76 -15.00 13.93 7.65
C GLU A 76 -15.59 13.88 6.25
N GLY A 77 -16.73 13.19 6.10
CA GLY A 77 -17.41 13.00 4.82
C GLY A 77 -18.27 11.73 4.82
N ALA A 78 -19.31 11.72 4.00
CA ALA A 78 -20.16 10.56 3.77
C ALA A 78 -19.66 9.72 2.58
N SER A 79 -19.06 10.36 1.57
CA SER A 79 -18.46 9.68 0.41
C SER A 79 -16.93 9.59 0.50
N ALA A 80 -16.34 8.70 -0.29
CA ALA A 80 -14.88 8.56 -0.36
C ALA A 80 -14.22 9.85 -0.89
N GLU A 81 -14.83 10.51 -1.87
CA GLU A 81 -14.38 11.77 -2.46
C GLU A 81 -14.35 12.90 -1.44
N GLU A 82 -15.39 13.01 -0.62
CA GLU A 82 -15.48 14.02 0.46
C GLU A 82 -14.36 13.80 1.49
N ILE A 83 -14.15 12.55 1.90
CA ILE A 83 -13.09 12.17 2.85
C ILE A 83 -11.70 12.48 2.26
N ILE A 84 -11.44 12.10 1.00
CA ILE A 84 -10.18 12.39 0.30
C ILE A 84 -9.95 13.91 0.21
N ALA A 85 -10.97 14.67 -0.21
CA ALA A 85 -10.87 16.12 -0.33
C ALA A 85 -10.54 16.79 1.01
N HIS A 86 -11.18 16.34 2.10
CA HIS A 86 -10.89 16.84 3.44
C HIS A 86 -9.46 16.50 3.88
N ALA A 87 -9.04 15.24 3.72
CA ALA A 87 -7.69 14.78 4.06
C ALA A 87 -6.60 15.56 3.32
N LEU A 88 -6.76 15.73 1.99
CA LEU A 88 -5.80 16.49 1.18
C LEU A 88 -5.74 17.98 1.54
N LYS A 89 -6.87 18.57 1.96
CA LYS A 89 -6.89 19.95 2.45
C LYS A 89 -6.14 20.09 3.78
N ALA A 90 -6.25 19.10 4.66
CA ALA A 90 -5.51 19.06 5.93
C ALA A 90 -4.00 18.87 5.72
N ALA A 91 -3.60 18.03 4.76
CA ALA A 91 -2.17 17.78 4.44
C ALA A 91 -1.43 19.00 3.88
N ARG A 92 -2.15 20.00 3.34
CA ARG A 92 -1.58 21.24 2.79
C ARG A 92 -1.38 22.35 3.83
N ARG A 93 -1.85 22.16 5.06
CA ARG A 93 -1.70 23.13 6.16
C ARG A 93 -0.45 22.83 6.96
#